data_AF-A0A0F7ZG44-F1
#
_entry.id   AF-A0A0F7ZG44-F1
#
_cell.length_a   1.000
_cell.length_b   1.000
_cell.length_c   1.000
_cell.angle_alpha   90.00
_cell.angle_beta   90.00
_cell.angle_gamma   90.00
#
_symmetry.space_group_name_H-M   'P 1'
#
loop_
_entity.id
_entity.type
_entity.pdbx_description
1 polymer ?
#
loop_
_entity_poly.entity_id
_entity_poly.type
_entity_poly.pdbx_seq_one_letter_code
_entity_poly.pdbx_strand_id
1 'polypeptide(L)'
;MRPRLALCALAAAASAYRAANFDISTDLALAYACGRQCQEAVAAGSKIDRLMFGDDFDFDFYASADNLTNSRPGNILKLEAMDATQRTFKKGTKAWRFQYTTVDLDGSLVPATAFIAFPSAVTGQSGHDNSSTTMGQKRFRLVAWAHGTSGLFRGCAPSNGPGLFDYGTWQPLVSRGYAVVATDYAGLGNDHTLHKYGSFRTHAADVYYSAVAARNVFGHALTREWMSAGHSQGGGAVWKLAESGLVRHDTAAPRAPRRTCAGTRRPW
;
A
#
# COMPACT_ATOMS: atom_id res chain seq x y z
N MET A 1 -58.33 3.41 27.10
CA MET A 1 -57.44 4.23 26.25
C MET A 1 -56.01 3.77 26.48
N ARG A 2 -55.37 3.16 25.48
CA ARG A 2 -53.95 2.71 25.55
C ARG A 2 -53.06 3.83 25.01
N PRO A 3 -52.04 4.31 25.74
CA PRO A 3 -51.12 5.29 25.19
C PRO A 3 -50.20 4.61 24.19
N ARG A 4 -50.11 5.16 22.98
CA ARG A 4 -49.18 4.72 21.94
C ARG A 4 -47.78 5.24 22.32
N LEU A 5 -46.85 4.33 22.59
CA LEU A 5 -45.41 4.65 22.64
C LEU A 5 -44.97 5.11 21.24
N ALA A 6 -44.54 6.36 21.13
CA ALA A 6 -43.85 6.84 19.95
C ALA A 6 -42.40 6.36 20.01
N LEU A 7 -42.05 5.42 19.12
CA LEU A 7 -40.67 5.00 18.92
C LEU A 7 -39.95 6.14 18.17
N CYS A 8 -39.18 6.96 18.89
CA CYS A 8 -38.25 7.89 18.27
C CYS A 8 -37.09 7.09 17.66
N ALA A 9 -37.14 6.87 16.34
CA ALA A 9 -35.97 6.43 15.59
C ALA A 9 -34.96 7.58 15.56
N LEU A 10 -33.93 7.50 16.40
CA LEU A 10 -32.72 8.30 16.25
C LEU A 10 -32.03 7.84 14.97
N ALA A 11 -32.32 8.51 13.86
CA ALA A 11 -31.46 8.47 12.69
C ALA A 11 -30.12 9.11 13.12
N ALA A 12 -29.11 8.28 13.34
CA ALA A 12 -27.75 8.77 13.44
C ALA A 12 -27.45 9.49 12.11
N ALA A 13 -27.31 10.81 12.17
CA ALA A 13 -26.76 11.57 11.07
C ALA A 13 -25.32 11.06 10.88
N ALA A 14 -25.13 10.12 9.97
CA ALA A 14 -23.81 9.76 9.50
C ALA A 14 -23.26 11.03 8.85
N SER A 15 -22.51 11.82 9.60
CA SER A 15 -21.60 12.79 9.02
C SER A 15 -20.73 12.01 8.05
N ALA A 16 -20.86 12.29 6.77
CA ALA A 16 -19.98 11.75 5.73
C ALA A 16 -18.59 12.35 5.96
N TYR A 17 -17.87 11.83 6.95
CA TYR A 17 -16.49 12.20 7.20
C TYR A 17 -15.71 11.84 5.95
N ARG A 18 -15.09 12.83 5.34
CA ARG A 18 -14.11 12.58 4.29
C ARG A 18 -12.76 12.31 4.90
N ALA A 19 -12.07 11.32 4.36
CA ALA A 19 -10.71 10.98 4.78
C ALA A 19 -9.65 11.75 3.97
N ALA A 20 -10.03 12.28 2.81
CA ALA A 20 -9.27 13.15 1.91
C ALA A 20 -10.25 13.88 0.96
N ASN A 21 -9.75 14.68 0.01
CA ASN A 21 -10.58 15.34 -1.02
C ASN A 21 -11.69 16.22 -0.44
N PHE A 22 -11.41 16.97 0.63
CA PHE A 22 -12.38 17.81 1.33
C PHE A 22 -13.00 18.86 0.40
N ASP A 23 -14.30 19.12 0.55
CA ASP A 23 -14.95 20.22 -0.15
C ASP A 23 -14.51 21.55 0.48
N ILE A 24 -13.76 22.35 -0.29
CA ILE A 24 -13.29 23.67 0.15
C ILE A 24 -14.32 24.72 -0.28
N SER A 25 -14.99 25.35 0.67
CA SER A 25 -15.91 26.45 0.37
C SER A 25 -15.15 27.67 -0.18
N THR A 26 -15.82 28.51 -0.96
CA THR A 26 -15.23 29.75 -1.48
C THR A 26 -14.75 30.66 -0.35
N ASP A 27 -15.50 30.77 0.75
CA ASP A 27 -15.10 31.58 1.91
C ASP A 27 -13.82 31.04 2.57
N LEU A 28 -13.74 29.72 2.75
CA LEU A 28 -12.54 29.07 3.29
C LEU A 28 -11.36 29.27 2.34
N ALA A 29 -11.54 29.06 1.04
CA ALA A 29 -10.50 29.28 0.04
C ALA A 29 -9.98 30.73 0.07
N LEU A 30 -10.88 31.72 0.11
CA LEU A 30 -10.51 33.13 0.16
C LEU A 30 -9.77 33.50 1.45
N ALA A 31 -10.12 32.90 2.58
CA ALA A 31 -9.41 33.09 3.85
C ALA A 31 -7.93 32.66 3.79
N TYR A 32 -7.58 31.73 2.88
CA TYR A 32 -6.21 31.27 2.63
C TYR A 32 -5.63 31.83 1.31
N ALA A 33 -6.11 33.00 0.86
CA ALA A 33 -5.66 33.67 -0.37
C ALA A 33 -5.80 32.82 -1.66
N CYS A 34 -6.66 31.80 -1.66
CA CYS A 34 -6.98 31.01 -2.84
C CYS A 34 -8.07 31.72 -3.66
N GLY A 35 -7.65 32.61 -4.56
CA GLY A 35 -8.51 33.31 -5.52
C GLY A 35 -9.09 32.39 -6.60
N ARG A 36 -9.80 32.97 -7.59
CA ARG A 36 -10.53 32.22 -8.64
C ARG A 36 -9.70 31.12 -9.31
N GLN A 37 -8.49 31.45 -9.79
CA GLN A 37 -7.62 30.48 -10.49
C GLN A 37 -7.19 29.33 -9.57
N CYS A 38 -6.90 29.60 -8.30
CA CYS A 38 -6.57 28.58 -7.32
C CYS A 38 -7.78 27.66 -7.07
N GLN A 39 -8.98 28.22 -6.92
CA GLN A 39 -10.20 27.43 -6.73
C GLN A 39 -10.53 26.55 -7.94
N GLU A 40 -10.35 27.06 -9.16
CA GLU A 40 -10.48 26.29 -10.40
C GLU A 40 -9.48 25.12 -10.45
N ALA A 41 -8.23 25.36 -10.07
CA ALA A 41 -7.20 24.32 -10.00
C ALA A 41 -7.52 23.26 -8.93
N VAL A 42 -7.98 23.68 -7.75
CA VAL A 42 -8.41 22.76 -6.68
C VAL A 42 -9.60 21.92 -7.12
N ALA A 43 -10.60 22.51 -7.78
CA ALA A 43 -11.76 21.79 -8.28
C ALA A 43 -11.36 20.77 -9.37
N ALA A 44 -10.47 21.16 -10.29
CA ALA A 44 -9.95 20.26 -11.31
C ALA A 44 -9.14 19.10 -10.70
N GLY A 45 -8.24 19.39 -9.75
CA GLY A 45 -7.45 18.38 -9.04
C GLY A 45 -8.32 17.42 -8.23
N SER A 46 -9.29 17.95 -7.47
CA SER A 46 -10.22 17.15 -6.66
C SER A 46 -11.01 16.15 -7.51
N LYS A 47 -11.38 16.52 -8.74
CA LYS A 47 -12.05 15.59 -9.66
C LYS A 47 -11.15 14.41 -10.02
N ILE A 48 -9.85 14.64 -10.22
CA ILE A 48 -8.89 13.58 -10.52
C ILE A 48 -8.63 12.72 -9.28
N ASP A 49 -8.44 13.34 -8.11
CA ASP A 49 -8.15 12.63 -6.87
C ASP A 49 -9.29 11.69 -6.48
N ARG A 50 -10.56 12.09 -6.67
CA ARG A 50 -11.73 11.24 -6.42
C ARG A 50 -11.78 10.04 -7.37
N LEU A 51 -11.32 10.18 -8.62
CA LEU A 51 -11.21 9.03 -9.53
C LEU A 51 -10.12 8.05 -9.08
N MET A 52 -9.07 8.53 -8.42
CA MET A 52 -7.94 7.70 -7.98
C MET A 52 -8.18 7.00 -6.65
N PHE A 53 -8.76 7.70 -5.66
CA PHE A 53 -8.90 7.22 -4.28
C PHE A 53 -10.33 6.85 -3.89
N GLY A 54 -11.31 7.22 -4.71
CA GLY A 54 -12.73 7.08 -4.38
C GLY A 54 -13.23 8.14 -3.40
N ASP A 55 -14.55 8.13 -3.18
CA ASP A 55 -15.23 8.93 -2.16
C ASP A 55 -15.67 8.07 -0.96
N ASP A 56 -15.54 6.75 -1.08
CA ASP A 56 -15.97 5.71 -0.14
C ASP A 56 -14.81 5.18 0.69
N PHE A 57 -14.29 6.01 1.58
CA PHE A 57 -13.24 5.58 2.51
C PHE A 57 -13.80 4.64 3.59
N ASP A 58 -13.21 3.45 3.71
CA ASP A 58 -13.64 2.42 4.67
C ASP A 58 -13.07 2.65 6.08
N PHE A 59 -13.69 3.52 6.87
CA PHE A 59 -13.21 3.85 8.21
C PHE A 59 -13.04 2.65 9.15
N ASP A 60 -13.83 1.58 8.97
CA ASP A 60 -13.81 0.41 9.85
C ASP A 60 -12.60 -0.48 9.57
N PHE A 61 -12.33 -0.79 8.30
CA PHE A 61 -11.14 -1.52 7.92
C PHE A 61 -9.88 -0.74 8.32
N TYR A 62 -9.88 0.56 8.06
CA TYR A 62 -8.73 1.45 8.22
C TYR A 62 -8.48 1.93 9.65
N ALA A 63 -9.43 1.77 10.57
CA ALA A 63 -9.17 1.99 12.00
C ALA A 63 -7.98 1.14 12.48
N SER A 64 -7.18 1.67 13.39
CA SER A 64 -6.04 0.93 13.97
C SER A 64 -6.55 -0.30 14.72
N ALA A 65 -5.94 -1.46 14.51
CA ALA A 65 -6.29 -2.66 15.24
C ALA A 65 -5.78 -2.63 16.69
N ASP A 66 -6.60 -3.12 17.62
CA ASP A 66 -6.30 -3.10 19.06
C ASP A 66 -5.11 -4.00 19.46
N ASN A 67 -4.76 -4.98 18.62
CA ASN A 67 -3.70 -5.95 18.88
C ASN A 67 -2.30 -5.48 18.45
N LEU A 68 -2.13 -4.20 18.08
CA LEU A 68 -0.83 -3.61 17.72
C LEU A 68 0.22 -3.73 18.85
N THR A 69 -0.17 -3.58 20.10
CA THR A 69 0.76 -3.60 21.25
C THR A 69 1.44 -4.95 21.47
N ASN A 70 0.80 -6.04 21.02
CA ASN A 70 1.31 -7.41 21.16
C ASN A 70 1.91 -7.95 19.84
N SER A 71 2.00 -7.12 18.81
CA SER A 71 2.49 -7.55 17.51
C SER A 71 4.00 -7.33 17.36
N ARG A 72 4.53 -7.83 16.25
CA ARG A 72 5.90 -7.59 15.79
C ARG A 72 5.89 -7.04 14.38
N PRO A 73 6.93 -6.31 13.95
CA PRO A 73 7.03 -5.86 12.56
C PRO A 73 6.85 -7.01 11.56
N GLY A 74 5.99 -6.82 10.57
CA GLY A 74 5.57 -7.83 9.60
C GLY A 74 4.44 -8.76 10.07
N ASN A 75 3.88 -8.58 11.27
CA ASN A 75 2.63 -9.25 11.63
C ASN A 75 1.43 -8.60 10.95
N ILE A 76 0.47 -9.44 10.56
CA ILE A 76 -0.82 -9.02 10.02
C ILE A 76 -1.77 -8.75 11.18
N LEU A 77 -2.45 -7.61 11.11
CA LEU A 77 -3.44 -7.15 12.09
C LEU A 77 -4.87 -7.35 11.57
N LYS A 78 -5.09 -7.06 10.28
CA LYS A 78 -6.37 -7.25 9.57
C LYS A 78 -6.09 -7.79 8.18
N LEU A 79 -7.00 -8.58 7.62
CA LEU A 79 -6.90 -9.12 6.26
C LEU A 79 -8.29 -9.27 5.66
N GLU A 80 -8.46 -8.81 4.43
CA GLU A 80 -9.73 -8.88 3.71
C GLU A 80 -9.52 -9.14 2.22
N ALA A 81 -10.34 -10.02 1.64
CA ALA A 81 -10.36 -10.23 0.20
C ALA A 81 -11.07 -9.06 -0.48
N MET A 82 -10.54 -8.57 -1.59
CA MET A 82 -11.15 -7.47 -2.34
C MET A 82 -12.08 -8.01 -3.41
N ASP A 83 -13.27 -7.42 -3.51
CA ASP A 83 -14.20 -7.72 -4.60
C ASP A 83 -13.68 -7.09 -5.91
N ALA A 84 -13.14 -7.93 -6.80
CA ALA A 84 -12.63 -7.50 -8.09
C ALA A 84 -13.69 -6.88 -9.02
N THR A 85 -14.99 -7.08 -8.75
CA THR A 85 -16.07 -6.45 -9.54
C THR A 85 -16.25 -4.97 -9.22
N GLN A 86 -15.83 -4.55 -8.02
CA GLN A 86 -15.86 -3.16 -7.54
C GLN A 86 -14.53 -2.44 -7.76
N ARG A 87 -13.68 -2.97 -8.66
CA ARG A 87 -12.32 -2.49 -8.87
C ARG A 87 -12.02 -2.34 -10.35
N THR A 88 -11.11 -1.43 -10.68
CA THR A 88 -10.75 -1.09 -12.06
C THR A 88 -9.45 -1.73 -12.52
N PHE A 89 -8.84 -2.59 -11.70
CA PHE A 89 -7.66 -3.35 -12.10
C PHE A 89 -8.00 -4.54 -13.00
N LYS A 90 -6.98 -5.07 -13.68
CA LYS A 90 -7.08 -6.07 -14.73
C LYS A 90 -7.86 -7.31 -14.30
N LYS A 91 -8.83 -7.71 -15.13
CA LYS A 91 -9.65 -8.91 -14.95
C LYS A 91 -8.79 -10.15 -14.70
N GLY A 92 -9.21 -10.97 -13.73
CA GLY A 92 -8.49 -12.18 -13.32
C GLY A 92 -7.44 -11.94 -12.23
N THR A 93 -7.12 -10.68 -11.90
CA THR A 93 -6.33 -10.36 -10.72
C THR A 93 -7.13 -10.69 -9.46
N LYS A 94 -6.53 -11.43 -8.54
CA LYS A 94 -7.07 -11.64 -7.19
C LYS A 94 -6.32 -10.74 -6.23
N ALA A 95 -7.03 -9.96 -5.42
CA ALA A 95 -6.40 -9.02 -4.50
C ALA A 95 -6.96 -9.15 -3.09
N TRP A 96 -6.09 -8.86 -2.12
CA TRP A 96 -6.43 -8.72 -0.71
C TRP A 96 -5.87 -7.40 -0.21
N ARG A 97 -6.57 -6.73 0.69
CA ARG A 97 -6.02 -5.64 1.51
C ARG A 97 -5.76 -6.14 2.92
N PHE A 98 -4.74 -5.58 3.56
CA PHE A 98 -4.40 -5.94 4.92
C PHE A 98 -3.81 -4.77 5.69
N GLN A 99 -3.98 -4.80 7.00
CA GLN A 99 -3.25 -3.96 7.94
C GLN A 99 -2.12 -4.80 8.53
N TYR A 100 -0.93 -4.24 8.65
CA TYR A 100 0.25 -4.91 9.19
C TYR A 100 1.02 -3.96 10.11
N THR A 101 1.86 -4.55 10.95
CA THR A 101 2.76 -3.80 11.84
C THR A 101 4.05 -3.45 11.13
N THR A 102 4.47 -2.20 11.24
CA THR A 102 5.77 -1.68 10.80
C THR A 102 6.40 -0.87 11.95
N VAL A 103 7.47 -0.13 11.67
CA VAL A 103 8.18 0.69 12.66
C VAL A 103 8.30 2.14 12.20
N ASP A 104 8.14 3.06 13.15
CA ASP A 104 8.32 4.49 12.90
C ASP A 104 9.80 4.92 13.08
N LEU A 105 10.08 6.22 12.86
CA LEU A 105 11.43 6.80 12.96
C LEU A 105 12.11 6.58 14.31
N ASP A 106 11.33 6.61 15.38
CA ASP A 106 11.75 6.41 16.77
C ASP A 106 11.81 4.92 17.17
N GLY A 107 11.41 4.01 16.27
CA GLY A 107 11.36 2.57 16.49
C GLY A 107 10.09 2.07 17.15
N SER A 108 9.12 2.94 17.44
CA SER A 108 7.79 2.53 17.91
C SER A 108 7.04 1.71 16.85
N LEU A 109 6.17 0.81 17.31
CA LEU A 109 5.31 0.02 16.42
C LEU A 109 4.15 0.90 15.94
N VAL A 110 3.92 0.91 14.63
CA VAL A 110 2.79 1.61 14.02
C VAL A 110 2.07 0.68 13.03
N PRO A 111 0.74 0.81 12.86
CA PRO A 111 0.02 0.10 11.83
C PRO A 111 0.20 0.82 10.48
N ALA A 112 0.38 0.04 9.43
CA ALA A 112 0.27 0.50 8.05
C ALA A 112 -0.65 -0.45 7.28
N THR A 113 -1.22 0.03 6.17
CA THR A 113 -2.04 -0.79 5.28
C THR A 113 -1.32 -1.07 3.97
N ALA A 114 -1.77 -2.11 3.29
CA ALA A 114 -1.23 -2.58 2.03
C ALA A 114 -2.28 -3.38 1.28
N PHE A 115 -2.05 -3.59 -0.02
CA PHE A 115 -2.70 -4.66 -0.76
C PHE A 115 -1.67 -5.66 -1.29
N ILE A 116 -2.13 -6.88 -1.58
CA ILE A 116 -1.42 -7.85 -2.39
C ILE A 116 -2.29 -8.31 -3.54
N ALA A 117 -1.74 -8.29 -4.76
CA ALA A 117 -2.38 -8.70 -5.99
C ALA A 117 -1.64 -9.90 -6.59
N PHE A 118 -2.41 -10.92 -6.97
CA PHE A 118 -1.93 -12.12 -7.64
C PHE A 118 -2.41 -12.14 -9.09
N PRO A 119 -1.59 -12.62 -10.03
CA PRO A 119 -2.05 -12.86 -11.38
C PRO A 119 -3.13 -13.95 -11.36
N SER A 120 -4.03 -13.92 -12.35
CA SER A 120 -4.86 -15.08 -12.65
C SER A 120 -3.93 -16.28 -12.86
N ALA A 121 -4.31 -17.48 -12.41
CA ALA A 121 -3.52 -18.68 -12.62
C ALA A 121 -3.15 -18.77 -14.11
N VAL A 122 -1.90 -18.46 -14.44
CA VAL A 122 -1.45 -18.36 -15.83
C VAL A 122 -1.45 -19.78 -16.38
N THR A 123 -2.52 -20.13 -17.08
CA THR A 123 -2.57 -21.30 -17.96
C THR A 123 -1.52 -21.08 -19.05
N GLY A 124 -0.43 -21.85 -19.01
CA GLY A 124 0.39 -22.11 -20.20
C GLY A 124 1.59 -21.20 -20.50
N GLN A 125 1.99 -20.23 -19.66
CA GLN A 125 3.32 -19.61 -19.81
C GLN A 125 4.30 -20.11 -18.75
N SER A 126 5.30 -20.80 -19.27
CA SER A 126 6.51 -21.28 -18.63
C SER A 126 7.16 -20.17 -17.83
N GLY A 127 7.19 -20.34 -16.51
CA GLY A 127 8.22 -19.68 -15.73
C GLY A 127 9.56 -20.16 -16.25
N HIS A 128 10.51 -19.24 -16.43
CA HIS A 128 11.94 -19.55 -16.52
C HIS A 128 12.46 -20.14 -15.19
N ASP A 129 11.81 -21.20 -14.73
CA ASP A 129 12.21 -21.95 -13.57
C ASP A 129 11.99 -23.44 -13.87
N ASN A 130 13.08 -24.11 -14.21
CA ASN A 130 13.16 -25.56 -14.32
C ASN A 130 13.20 -26.23 -12.93
N SER A 131 12.81 -25.53 -11.86
CA SER A 131 12.53 -26.15 -10.57
C SER A 131 11.18 -26.89 -10.62
N SER A 132 11.24 -28.10 -11.17
CA SER A 132 10.32 -29.19 -10.84
C SER A 132 10.23 -29.31 -9.31
N THR A 133 9.17 -28.78 -8.71
CA THR A 133 8.76 -29.19 -7.36
C THR A 133 7.67 -30.24 -7.51
N THR A 134 8.04 -31.46 -7.15
CA THR A 134 7.18 -32.57 -6.75
C THR A 134 5.93 -32.02 -6.03
N MET A 135 4.75 -32.24 -6.62
CA MET A 135 3.42 -31.70 -6.25
C MET A 135 3.11 -30.22 -6.61
N GLY A 136 3.12 -29.90 -7.90
CA GLY A 136 1.95 -29.27 -8.57
C GLY A 136 1.43 -27.89 -8.14
N GLN A 137 2.09 -27.12 -7.27
CA GLN A 137 1.66 -25.76 -6.92
C GLN A 137 2.61 -24.70 -7.51
N LYS A 138 2.12 -23.96 -8.51
CA LYS A 138 2.82 -22.80 -9.10
C LYS A 138 2.94 -21.69 -8.05
N ARG A 139 4.16 -21.40 -7.60
CA ARG A 139 4.46 -20.25 -6.72
C ARG A 139 4.79 -19.00 -7.54
N PHE A 140 4.42 -17.84 -7.02
CA PHE A 140 4.66 -16.55 -7.67
C PHE A 140 5.88 -15.85 -7.07
N ARG A 141 6.71 -15.27 -7.94
CA ARG A 141 7.75 -14.33 -7.51
C ARG A 141 7.10 -13.06 -6.97
N LEU A 142 7.58 -12.58 -5.83
CA LEU A 142 7.03 -11.41 -5.15
C LEU A 142 7.75 -10.14 -5.57
N VAL A 143 6.98 -9.08 -5.84
CA VAL A 143 7.48 -7.71 -5.95
C VAL A 143 6.87 -6.88 -4.84
N ALA A 144 7.70 -6.24 -4.02
CA ALA A 144 7.28 -5.20 -3.09
C ALA A 144 7.27 -3.86 -3.84
N TRP A 145 6.08 -3.40 -4.21
CA TRP A 145 5.87 -2.16 -4.95
C TRP A 145 5.72 -0.97 -4.00
N ALA A 146 6.49 0.09 -4.25
CA ALA A 146 6.44 1.34 -3.52
C ALA A 146 5.87 2.44 -4.43
N HIS A 147 4.67 2.92 -4.12
CA HIS A 147 4.02 3.94 -4.93
C HIS A 147 4.69 5.33 -4.77
N GLY A 148 4.48 6.18 -5.78
CA GLY A 148 4.81 7.59 -5.74
C GLY A 148 3.81 8.38 -4.89
N THR A 149 3.96 9.70 -4.85
CA THR A 149 3.13 10.58 -3.99
C THR A 149 1.64 10.37 -4.21
N SER A 150 0.94 9.90 -3.17
CA SER A 150 -0.52 9.73 -3.16
C SER A 150 -1.23 10.82 -2.33
N GLY A 151 -0.54 11.44 -1.36
CA GLY A 151 -1.06 12.54 -0.54
C GLY A 151 -0.49 12.51 0.88
N LEU A 152 -1.17 13.20 1.80
CA LEU A 152 -0.74 13.34 3.20
C LEU A 152 -1.76 12.78 4.21
N PHE A 153 -3.02 12.62 3.80
CA PHE A 153 -4.11 12.24 4.70
C PHE A 153 -4.40 10.75 4.61
N ARG A 154 -5.05 10.20 5.64
CA ARG A 154 -5.41 8.78 5.68
C ARG A 154 -6.23 8.32 4.46
N GLY A 155 -7.05 9.21 3.89
CA GLY A 155 -7.85 8.93 2.68
C GLY A 155 -7.03 8.77 1.41
N CYS A 156 -5.75 9.10 1.43
CA CYS A 156 -4.83 8.98 0.30
C CYS A 156 -4.18 7.58 0.21
N ALA A 157 -4.75 6.57 0.86
CA ALA A 157 -4.29 5.19 0.83
C ALA A 157 -4.56 4.55 -0.53
N PRO A 158 -3.51 4.12 -1.28
CA PRO A 158 -3.71 3.34 -2.50
C PRO A 158 -4.65 2.16 -2.33
N SER A 159 -4.54 1.39 -1.24
CA SER A 159 -5.35 0.18 -1.03
C SER A 159 -6.86 0.44 -0.82
N ASN A 160 -7.30 1.70 -0.68
CA ASN A 160 -8.72 2.07 -0.67
C ASN A 160 -9.26 2.29 -2.09
N GLY A 161 -8.44 2.86 -2.97
CA GLY A 161 -8.89 3.37 -4.26
C GLY A 161 -9.34 2.27 -5.24
N PRO A 162 -10.27 2.60 -6.16
CA PRO A 162 -10.84 1.62 -7.10
C PRO A 162 -9.78 0.96 -8.00
N GLY A 163 -8.74 1.70 -8.37
CA GLY A 163 -7.62 1.22 -9.19
C GLY A 163 -6.36 0.86 -8.41
N LEU A 164 -6.42 0.86 -7.08
CA LEU A 164 -5.27 0.67 -6.20
C LEU A 164 -4.08 1.59 -6.56
N PHE A 165 -4.42 2.84 -6.91
CA PHE A 165 -3.49 3.86 -7.38
C PHE A 165 -2.57 3.39 -8.53
N ASP A 166 -3.10 2.59 -9.47
CA ASP A 166 -2.35 2.23 -10.66
C ASP A 166 -2.42 3.32 -11.73
N TYR A 167 -1.25 3.81 -12.13
CA TYR A 167 -1.06 4.73 -13.25
C TYR A 167 -0.11 4.12 -14.29
N GLY A 168 -0.25 2.81 -14.55
CA GLY A 168 0.64 2.03 -15.41
C GLY A 168 1.86 1.48 -14.68
N THR A 169 1.68 1.07 -13.42
CA THR A 169 2.78 0.78 -12.49
C THR A 169 2.84 -0.67 -12.03
N TRP A 170 1.94 -1.10 -11.16
CA TRP A 170 1.99 -2.44 -10.56
C TRP A 170 1.27 -3.48 -11.43
N GLN A 171 0.24 -3.09 -12.18
CA GLN A 171 -0.50 -4.02 -13.05
C GLN A 171 0.35 -4.65 -14.17
N PRO A 172 1.32 -3.95 -14.79
CA PRO A 172 2.28 -4.56 -15.71
C PRO A 172 3.14 -5.67 -15.08
N LEU A 173 3.39 -5.64 -13.77
CA LEU A 173 4.12 -6.70 -13.06
C LEU A 173 3.23 -7.94 -12.87
N VAL A 174 2.00 -7.73 -12.43
CA VAL A 174 1.00 -8.82 -12.32
C VAL A 174 0.77 -9.48 -13.68
N SER A 175 0.68 -8.69 -14.76
CA SER A 175 0.55 -9.22 -16.12
C SER A 175 1.73 -10.08 -16.58
N ARG A 176 2.90 -9.95 -15.94
CA ARG A 176 4.10 -10.76 -16.19
C ARG A 176 4.24 -11.95 -15.25
N GLY A 177 3.22 -12.24 -14.44
CA GLY A 177 3.18 -13.40 -13.55
C GLY A 177 3.82 -13.18 -12.18
N TYR A 178 4.06 -11.93 -11.77
CA TYR A 178 4.51 -11.61 -10.41
C TYR A 178 3.31 -11.39 -9.48
N ALA A 179 3.42 -11.87 -8.25
CA ALA A 179 2.58 -11.35 -7.17
C ALA A 179 3.15 -9.98 -6.74
N VAL A 180 2.28 -9.00 -6.49
CA VAL A 180 2.70 -7.66 -6.08
C VAL A 180 2.09 -7.33 -4.74
N VAL A 181 2.91 -7.05 -3.74
CA VAL A 181 2.49 -6.42 -2.49
C VAL A 181 2.85 -4.95 -2.55
N ALA A 182 1.91 -4.06 -2.22
CA ALA A 182 2.13 -2.64 -2.23
C ALA A 182 1.62 -2.04 -0.92
N THR A 183 2.51 -1.40 -0.17
CA THR A 183 2.14 -0.68 1.05
C THR A 183 1.60 0.69 0.72
N ASP A 184 0.68 1.19 1.54
CA ASP A 184 0.24 2.57 1.52
C ASP A 184 1.23 3.53 2.20
N TYR A 185 2.23 3.04 2.93
CA TYR A 185 3.03 3.76 3.95
C TYR A 185 2.27 4.10 5.24
N ALA A 186 2.98 4.12 6.36
CA ALA A 186 2.41 4.51 7.64
C ALA A 186 1.85 5.94 7.59
N GLY A 187 0.68 6.14 8.19
CA GLY A 187 -0.08 7.39 8.19
C GLY A 187 -0.87 7.66 6.90
N LEU A 188 -0.76 6.78 5.90
CA LEU A 188 -1.76 6.64 4.85
C LEU A 188 -2.62 5.42 5.23
N GLY A 189 -3.94 5.57 5.09
CA GLY A 189 -4.90 4.55 5.51
C GLY A 189 -5.33 4.66 6.96
N ASN A 190 -4.52 5.09 7.91
CA ASN A 190 -4.97 5.30 9.30
C ASN A 190 -4.46 6.63 9.88
N ASP A 191 -4.95 6.99 11.06
CA ASP A 191 -4.59 8.19 11.81
C ASP A 191 -3.73 7.91 13.05
N HIS A 192 -3.09 6.73 13.13
CA HIS A 192 -2.19 6.38 14.24
C HIS A 192 -0.94 7.27 14.24
N THR A 193 -0.44 7.61 13.06
CA THR A 193 0.65 8.57 12.84
C THR A 193 0.32 9.41 11.61
N LEU A 194 0.95 10.58 11.48
CA LEU A 194 0.97 11.33 10.23
C LEU A 194 1.82 10.63 9.16
N HIS A 195 1.44 10.78 7.89
CA HIS A 195 2.28 10.35 6.77
C HIS A 195 3.53 11.22 6.69
N LYS A 196 4.70 10.60 6.92
CA LYS A 196 6.00 11.29 6.91
C LYS A 196 6.55 11.40 5.49
N TYR A 197 5.90 12.19 4.65
CA TYR A 197 6.28 12.38 3.25
C TYR A 197 7.78 12.67 3.10
N GLY A 198 8.48 11.88 2.28
CA GLY A 198 9.92 11.99 2.05
C GLY A 198 10.83 11.37 3.13
N SER A 199 10.26 10.82 4.20
CA SER A 199 11.00 10.04 5.20
C SER A 199 11.31 8.63 4.66
N PHE A 200 12.29 8.51 3.77
CA PHE A 200 12.59 7.23 3.13
C PHE A 200 13.04 6.13 4.11
N ARG A 201 13.50 6.48 5.31
CA ARG A 201 13.84 5.49 6.35
C ARG A 201 12.59 4.72 6.82
N THR A 202 11.48 5.41 7.07
CA THR A 202 10.21 4.75 7.45
C THR A 202 9.59 4.08 6.24
N HIS A 203 9.60 4.71 5.07
CA HIS A 203 9.04 4.08 3.86
C HIS A 203 9.78 2.78 3.48
N ALA A 204 11.09 2.71 3.70
CA ALA A 204 11.85 1.48 3.52
C ALA A 204 11.39 0.36 4.47
N ALA A 205 11.09 0.69 5.73
CA ALA A 205 10.54 -0.26 6.69
C ALA A 205 9.15 -0.74 6.26
N ASP A 206 8.28 0.17 5.81
CA ASP A 206 6.93 -0.15 5.33
C ASP A 206 6.99 -1.10 4.12
N VAL A 207 7.82 -0.80 3.12
CA VAL A 207 8.02 -1.67 1.95
C VAL A 207 8.52 -3.06 2.38
N TYR A 208 9.51 -3.12 3.27
CA TYR A 208 10.06 -4.39 3.74
C TYR A 208 9.05 -5.21 4.54
N TYR A 209 8.42 -4.61 5.55
CA TYR A 209 7.52 -5.32 6.44
C TYR A 209 6.18 -5.67 5.77
N SER A 210 5.76 -4.94 4.73
CA SER A 210 4.63 -5.39 3.89
C SER A 210 4.96 -6.69 3.15
N ALA A 211 6.20 -6.86 2.66
CA ALA A 211 6.65 -8.10 2.03
C ALA A 211 6.76 -9.26 3.04
N VAL A 212 7.27 -8.98 4.26
CA VAL A 212 7.28 -9.96 5.36
C VAL A 212 5.85 -10.37 5.73
N ALA A 213 4.93 -9.42 5.87
CA ALA A 213 3.53 -9.67 6.21
C ALA A 213 2.81 -10.49 5.14
N ALA A 214 3.01 -10.15 3.86
CA ALA A 214 2.49 -10.93 2.74
C ALA A 214 3.01 -12.38 2.77
N ARG A 215 4.29 -12.61 3.10
CA ARG A 215 4.85 -13.98 3.22
C ARG A 215 4.29 -14.77 4.39
N ASN A 216 4.02 -14.10 5.51
CA ASN A 216 3.45 -14.76 6.68
C ASN A 216 2.08 -15.37 6.39
N VAL A 217 1.28 -14.74 5.52
CA VAL A 217 -0.07 -15.23 5.15
C VAL A 217 -0.06 -16.05 3.86
N PHE A 218 0.64 -15.58 2.84
CA PHE A 218 0.59 -16.15 1.49
C PHE A 218 1.85 -16.95 1.12
N GLY A 219 2.70 -17.31 2.09
CA GLY A 219 3.98 -18.00 1.84
C GLY A 219 3.86 -19.34 1.12
N HIS A 220 2.70 -20.00 1.18
CA HIS A 220 2.44 -21.21 0.40
C HIS A 220 2.40 -20.94 -1.12
N ALA A 221 1.93 -19.75 -1.52
CA ALA A 221 1.77 -19.30 -2.90
C ALA A 221 2.94 -18.43 -3.41
N LEU A 222 3.88 -18.05 -2.54
CA LEU A 222 4.98 -17.14 -2.88
C LEU A 222 6.33 -17.86 -2.87
N THR A 223 7.23 -17.46 -3.77
CA THR A 223 8.63 -17.89 -3.70
C THR A 223 9.38 -17.16 -2.57
N ARG A 224 10.56 -17.67 -2.23
CA ARG A 224 11.46 -16.98 -1.30
C ARG A 224 12.16 -15.80 -1.96
N GLU A 225 12.37 -15.84 -3.26
CA GLU A 225 12.95 -14.73 -4.01
C GLU A 225 11.95 -13.59 -4.14
N TRP A 226 12.42 -12.36 -3.98
CA TRP A 226 11.63 -11.16 -4.20
C TRP A 226 12.50 -10.00 -4.66
N MET A 227 11.85 -8.96 -5.17
CA MET A 227 12.48 -7.68 -5.46
C MET A 227 11.61 -6.52 -4.96
N SER A 228 12.23 -5.37 -4.72
CA SER A 228 11.49 -4.13 -4.52
C SER A 228 11.57 -3.27 -5.79
N ALA A 229 10.50 -2.55 -6.08
CA ALA A 229 10.43 -1.60 -7.19
C ALA A 229 9.56 -0.41 -6.78
N GLY A 230 9.86 0.78 -7.28
CA GLY A 230 9.09 1.98 -6.93
C GLY A 230 9.33 3.15 -7.88
N HIS A 231 8.40 4.09 -7.85
CA HIS A 231 8.40 5.28 -8.70
C HIS A 231 8.26 6.57 -7.87
N SER A 232 8.90 7.66 -8.30
CA SER A 232 8.86 8.97 -7.60
C SER A 232 9.26 8.84 -6.12
N GLN A 233 8.42 9.24 -5.16
CA GLN A 233 8.60 9.01 -3.73
C GLN A 233 8.96 7.54 -3.41
N GLY A 234 8.26 6.59 -4.04
CA GLY A 234 8.53 5.17 -3.89
C GLY A 234 9.86 4.72 -4.46
N GLY A 235 10.40 5.44 -5.45
CA GLY A 235 11.77 5.26 -5.93
C GLY A 235 12.78 5.54 -4.82
N GLY A 236 12.60 6.64 -4.09
CA GLY A 236 13.41 6.96 -2.90
C GLY A 236 13.25 5.93 -1.78
N ALA A 237 12.04 5.42 -1.57
CA ALA A 237 11.77 4.37 -0.59
C ALA A 237 12.54 3.07 -0.90
N VAL A 238 12.48 2.57 -2.14
CA VAL A 238 13.18 1.33 -2.51
C VAL A 238 14.69 1.50 -2.61
N TRP A 239 15.17 2.69 -2.99
CA TRP A 239 16.59 3.02 -2.91
C TRP A 239 17.07 2.95 -1.47
N LYS A 240 16.34 3.59 -0.54
CA LYS A 240 16.69 3.55 0.87
C LYS A 240 16.62 2.15 1.47
N LEU A 241 15.64 1.34 1.04
CA LEU A 241 15.54 -0.07 1.39
C LEU A 241 16.79 -0.85 0.97
N ALA A 242 17.26 -0.67 -0.27
CA ALA A 242 18.46 -1.33 -0.78
C ALA A 242 19.73 -0.99 0.03
N GLU A 243 19.83 0.21 0.58
CA GLU A 243 20.95 0.63 1.45
C GLU A 243 20.82 0.11 2.90
N SER A 244 19.60 -0.23 3.32
CA SER A 244 19.25 -0.50 4.72
C SER A 244 19.78 -1.85 5.22
N GLY A 245 19.83 -2.00 6.55
CA GLY A 245 20.15 -3.28 7.19
C GLY A 245 19.07 -4.36 7.02
N LEU A 246 17.84 -3.98 6.65
CA LEU A 246 16.68 -4.89 6.56
C LEU A 246 16.91 -5.99 5.50
N VAL A 247 17.57 -5.65 4.39
CA VAL A 247 17.82 -6.58 3.28
C VAL A 247 19.23 -7.18 3.29
N ARG A 248 20.16 -6.65 4.11
CA ARG A 248 21.55 -7.17 4.15
C ARG A 248 21.66 -8.61 4.64
N HIS A 249 20.71 -9.02 5.48
CA HIS A 249 20.65 -10.38 6.06
C HIS A 249 19.43 -11.16 5.61
N ASP A 250 18.61 -10.60 4.71
CA ASP A 250 17.48 -11.33 4.15
C ASP A 250 18.01 -12.40 3.19
N THR A 251 18.05 -13.65 3.67
CA THR A 251 18.50 -14.81 2.88
C THR A 251 17.56 -15.15 1.73
N ALA A 252 16.41 -14.48 1.67
CA ALA A 252 15.40 -14.64 0.64
C ALA A 252 15.53 -13.56 -0.46
N ALA A 253 16.27 -12.47 -0.25
CA ALA A 253 16.58 -11.52 -1.32
C ALA A 253 17.72 -12.06 -2.22
N PRO A 254 17.64 -11.94 -3.55
CA PRO A 254 18.74 -12.37 -4.42
C PRO A 254 20.01 -11.61 -4.05
N ARG A 255 21.06 -12.33 -3.65
CA ARG A 255 22.37 -11.72 -3.39
C ARG A 255 22.85 -11.08 -4.69
N ALA A 256 22.99 -9.77 -4.70
CA ALA A 256 23.79 -9.12 -5.73
C ALA A 256 25.18 -9.79 -5.72
N PRO A 257 25.75 -10.15 -6.88
CA PRO A 257 27.10 -10.70 -6.91
C PRO A 257 28.00 -9.70 -6.19
N ARG A 258 28.75 -10.18 -5.19
CA ARG A 258 29.76 -9.38 -4.49
C ARG A 258 30.79 -8.95 -5.52
N ARG A 259 30.59 -7.80 -6.17
CA ARG A 259 31.66 -7.06 -6.78
C ARG A 259 32.42 -6.44 -5.62
N THR A 260 33.47 -7.12 -5.18
CA THR A 260 34.54 -6.45 -4.45
C THR A 260 35.01 -5.31 -5.35
N CYS A 261 34.65 -4.08 -5.00
CA CYS A 261 35.39 -2.91 -5.45
C CYS A 261 36.77 -2.98 -4.76
N ALA A 262 37.60 -3.92 -5.22
CA ALA A 262 39.03 -3.84 -5.00
C ALA A 262 39.48 -2.64 -5.82
N GLY A 263 39.55 -1.49 -5.17
CA GLY A 263 40.11 -0.28 -5.73
C GLY A 263 41.56 -0.54 -6.10
N THR A 264 41.82 -0.83 -7.36
CA THR A 264 43.12 -0.54 -7.95
C THR A 264 43.16 0.97 -8.14
N ARG A 265 43.70 1.67 -7.13
CA ARG A 265 44.27 3.00 -7.37
C ARG A 265 45.32 2.83 -8.46
N ARG A 266 45.02 3.28 -9.68
CA ARG A 266 46.06 3.59 -10.66
C ARG A 266 46.32 5.10 -10.55
N PRO A 267 47.56 5.54 -10.34
CA PRO A 267 47.89 6.95 -10.39
C PRO A 267 47.93 7.41 -11.85
N TRP A 268 47.27 8.56 -12.09
CA TRP A 268 47.15 9.37 -13.30
C TRP A 268 46.41 8.72 -14.49
#